data_AF-A0A9K3NJC5-F1
#
_entry.id   AF-A0A9K3NJC5-F1
#
_cell.length_a   1.000
_cell.length_b   1.000
_cell.length_c   1.000
_cell.angle_alpha   90.00
_cell.angle_beta   90.00
_cell.angle_gamma   90.00
#
_symmetry.space_group_name_H-M   'P 1'
#
loop_
_entity.id
_entity.type
_entity.pdbx_description
1 polymer ?
#
loop_
_entity_poly.entity_id
_entity_poly.type
_entity_poly.pdbx_seq_one_letter_code
_entity_poly.pdbx_strand_id
1 'polypeptide(L)'
;MQTVGKEMSYTLRSDTRFINYRKNKASVGFSATYMGDSLTGGVKFEDKLTINKRGQLVVAGGAVIGRGDVAYGGSLEATLRDKDYPLGRFLSTIGLSVMDWHGDLALGWNAQSQIPIGRSTNLIGRFNLNNKGSGQVSVRLNSSEQLQIALAAFVPLVSKLLGYYQDRDSAY
;
A
#
# COMPACT_ATOMS: atom_id res chain seq x y z
N MET A 1 -16.29 -13.35 -4.14
CA MET A 1 -16.84 -13.18 -5.50
C MET A 1 -16.60 -11.73 -5.89
N GLN A 2 -15.73 -11.49 -6.87
CA GLN A 2 -15.48 -10.14 -7.37
C GLN A 2 -15.84 -10.13 -8.86
N THR A 3 -16.91 -9.43 -9.22
CA THR A 3 -17.39 -9.37 -10.59
C THR A 3 -16.58 -8.32 -11.34
N VAL A 4 -15.62 -8.76 -12.14
CA VAL A 4 -14.89 -7.88 -13.07
C VAL A 4 -15.52 -8.07 -14.45
N GLY A 5 -16.55 -7.28 -14.77
CA GLY A 5 -17.27 -7.38 -16.04
C GLY A 5 -18.24 -8.57 -16.16
N LYS A 6 -18.28 -9.23 -17.34
CA LYS A 6 -19.24 -10.30 -17.70
C LYS A 6 -18.77 -11.72 -17.33
N GLU A 7 -17.59 -11.87 -16.72
CA GLU A 7 -16.98 -13.16 -16.38
C GLU A 7 -16.86 -13.34 -14.85
N MET A 8 -17.18 -14.54 -14.35
CA MET A 8 -17.05 -14.86 -12.93
C MET A 8 -15.60 -15.17 -12.58
N SER A 9 -15.08 -14.50 -11.55
CA SER A 9 -13.77 -14.81 -10.96
C SER A 9 -13.95 -15.54 -9.63
N TYR A 10 -13.32 -16.70 -9.51
CA TYR A 10 -13.23 -17.50 -8.29
C TYR A 10 -11.79 -17.51 -7.82
N THR A 11 -11.48 -16.71 -6.82
CA THR A 11 -10.17 -16.71 -6.16
C THR A 11 -10.24 -17.51 -4.88
N LEU A 12 -9.48 -18.59 -4.82
CA LEU A 12 -9.15 -19.33 -3.62
C LEU A 12 -7.79 -18.82 -3.13
N ARG A 13 -7.71 -18.45 -1.86
CA ARG A 13 -6.47 -17.97 -1.23
C ARG A 13 -6.29 -18.68 0.10
N SER A 14 -5.13 -19.30 0.25
CA SER A 14 -4.73 -20.06 1.43
C SER A 14 -3.44 -19.45 1.97
N ASP A 15 -3.54 -18.66 3.04
CA ASP A 15 -2.37 -18.11 3.73
C ASP A 15 -2.05 -18.95 4.98
N THR A 16 -0.84 -19.51 5.03
CA THR A 16 -0.30 -20.20 6.20
C THR A 16 0.76 -19.35 6.85
N ARG A 17 0.58 -18.98 8.12
CA ARG A 17 1.56 -18.18 8.87
C ARG A 17 2.30 -19.05 9.86
N PHE A 18 3.61 -19.12 9.72
CA PHE A 18 4.53 -19.80 10.64
C PHE A 18 5.30 -18.79 11.48
N ILE A 19 5.05 -18.80 12.79
CA ILE A 19 5.80 -17.97 13.74
C ILE A 19 6.99 -18.81 14.22
N ASN A 20 8.12 -18.73 13.53
CA ASN A 20 9.28 -19.58 13.82
C ASN A 20 9.98 -19.17 15.14
N TYR A 21 10.05 -17.88 15.45
CA TYR A 21 10.58 -17.40 16.73
C TYR A 21 9.85 -16.13 17.17
N ARG A 22 9.87 -15.80 18.47
CA ARG A 22 9.21 -14.62 19.07
C ARG A 22 9.50 -13.29 18.34
N LYS A 23 10.54 -13.25 17.49
CA LYS A 23 10.99 -12.11 16.67
C LYS A 23 10.86 -12.30 15.14
N ASN A 24 10.74 -13.52 14.61
CA ASN A 24 10.62 -13.77 13.17
C ASN A 24 9.29 -14.47 12.82
N LYS A 25 8.53 -13.88 11.90
CA LYS A 25 7.24 -14.39 11.40
C LYS A 25 7.37 -14.67 9.91
N ALA A 26 7.44 -15.94 9.53
CA ALA A 26 7.33 -16.37 8.14
C ALA A 26 5.85 -16.61 7.80
N SER A 27 5.44 -16.27 6.58
CA SER A 27 4.12 -16.54 6.05
C SER A 27 4.27 -17.04 4.62
N VAL A 28 3.47 -18.03 4.26
CA VAL A 28 3.41 -18.60 2.92
C VAL A 28 1.96 -18.58 2.49
N GLY A 29 1.66 -17.80 1.46
CA GLY A 29 0.37 -17.69 0.81
C GLY A 29 0.35 -18.45 -0.51
N PHE A 30 -0.66 -19.27 -0.71
CA PHE A 30 -1.01 -19.84 -2.00
C PHE A 30 -2.29 -19.17 -2.49
N SER A 31 -2.36 -18.83 -3.77
CA SER A 31 -3.55 -18.27 -4.39
C SER A 31 -3.82 -18.99 -5.70
N ALA A 32 -5.04 -19.47 -5.89
CA ALA A 32 -5.53 -19.98 -7.16
C ALA A 32 -6.74 -19.15 -7.57
N THR A 33 -6.65 -18.43 -8.67
CA THR A 33 -7.75 -17.66 -9.26
C THR A 33 -8.18 -18.32 -10.55
N TYR A 34 -9.43 -18.73 -10.62
CA TYR A 34 -10.10 -19.14 -11.84
C TYR A 34 -10.92 -17.97 -12.38
N MET A 35 -10.56 -17.48 -13.57
CA MET A 35 -11.22 -16.36 -14.24
C MET A 35 -11.65 -16.79 -15.64
N GLY A 36 -12.96 -16.96 -15.84
CA GLY A 36 -13.52 -17.43 -17.11
C GLY A 36 -12.96 -18.80 -17.48
N ASP A 37 -12.07 -18.83 -18.48
CA ASP A 37 -11.40 -20.05 -18.99
C ASP A 37 -9.93 -20.16 -18.56
N SER A 38 -9.45 -19.25 -17.71
CA SER A 38 -8.05 -19.18 -17.29
C SER A 38 -7.85 -19.51 -15.82
N LEU A 39 -7.01 -20.50 -15.55
CA LEU A 39 -6.52 -20.82 -14.22
C LEU A 39 -5.21 -20.07 -13.96
N THR A 40 -5.20 -19.25 -12.93
CA THR A 40 -4.04 -18.53 -12.43
C THR A 40 -3.67 -19.10 -11.07
N GLY A 41 -2.46 -19.62 -10.92
CA GLY A 41 -1.91 -20.10 -9.66
C GLY A 41 -0.85 -19.13 -9.15
N GLY A 42 -0.61 -19.09 -7.85
CA GLY A 42 0.37 -18.18 -7.29
C GLY A 42 0.81 -18.62 -5.92
N VAL A 43 2.08 -18.33 -5.64
CA VAL A 43 2.71 -18.59 -4.37
C VAL A 43 3.42 -17.32 -3.95
N LYS A 44 3.22 -16.92 -2.70
CA LYS A 44 3.80 -15.76 -2.06
C LYS A 44 4.43 -16.20 -0.75
N PHE A 45 5.70 -15.91 -0.58
CA PHE A 45 6.42 -16.02 0.67
C PHE A 45 6.59 -14.62 1.25
N GLU A 46 6.43 -14.49 2.56
CA GLU A 46 6.61 -13.24 3.28
C GLU A 46 7.31 -13.55 4.61
N ASP A 47 8.53 -13.07 4.79
CA ASP A 47 9.29 -13.15 6.03
C ASP A 47 9.32 -11.80 6.72
N LYS A 48 8.86 -11.75 7.97
CA LYS A 48 8.80 -10.55 8.80
C LYS A 48 9.74 -10.70 9.98
N LEU A 49 10.89 -10.04 9.88
CA LEU A 49 11.91 -9.96 10.91
C LEU A 49 11.71 -8.72 11.78
N THR A 50 11.49 -8.90 13.08
CA THR A 50 11.40 -7.79 14.04
C THR A 50 12.73 -7.63 14.79
N ILE A 51 13.48 -6.57 14.46
CA ILE A 51 14.77 -6.21 15.08
C ILE A 51 14.50 -5.26 16.27
N ASN A 52 14.38 -5.83 17.46
CA ASN A 52 13.99 -5.13 18.70
C ASN A 52 12.61 -4.46 18.61
N LYS A 53 12.14 -3.80 19.69
CA LYS A 53 10.86 -3.06 19.68
C LYS A 53 10.84 -1.88 18.70
N ARG A 54 11.96 -1.61 18.02
CA ARG A 54 12.20 -0.44 17.17
C ARG A 54 12.22 -0.75 15.67
N GLY A 55 12.81 -1.87 15.24
CA GLY A 55 12.96 -2.17 13.81
C GLY A 55 12.07 -3.33 13.39
N GLN A 56 11.44 -3.22 12.23
CA GLN A 56 10.76 -4.32 11.56
C GLN A 56 11.16 -4.31 10.09
N LEU A 57 11.62 -5.44 9.60
CA LEU A 57 11.87 -5.69 8.19
C LEU A 57 10.88 -6.75 7.71
N VAL A 58 10.28 -6.53 6.55
CA VAL A 58 9.38 -7.47 5.89
C VAL A 58 9.95 -7.69 4.49
N VAL A 59 10.25 -8.92 4.16
CA VAL A 59 10.69 -9.32 2.83
C VAL A 59 9.64 -10.27 2.30
N ALA A 60 9.06 -9.97 1.16
CA ALA A 60 8.16 -10.85 0.46
C ALA A 60 8.69 -11.16 -0.93
N GLY A 61 8.42 -12.35 -1.41
CA GLY A 61 8.77 -12.82 -2.75
C GLY A 61 7.72 -13.81 -3.21
N GLY A 62 7.40 -13.82 -4.49
CA GLY A 62 6.37 -14.69 -5.00
C GLY A 62 6.41 -14.82 -6.50
N ALA A 63 5.71 -15.82 -6.99
CA ALA A 63 5.47 -16.04 -8.40
C ALA A 63 3.99 -16.32 -8.60
N VAL A 64 3.41 -15.74 -9.64
CA VAL A 64 2.04 -15.96 -10.05
C VAL A 64 2.07 -16.43 -11.51
N ILE A 65 1.58 -17.62 -11.76
CA ILE A 65 1.40 -18.20 -13.08
C ILE A 65 -0.04 -17.94 -13.54
N GLY A 66 -0.26 -17.50 -14.77
CA GLY A 66 -1.62 -17.28 -15.31
C GLY A 66 -1.62 -17.15 -16.82
N ARG A 67 -2.64 -17.73 -17.49
CA ARG A 67 -2.79 -17.71 -18.97
C ARG A 67 -1.52 -18.08 -19.76
N GLY A 68 -0.67 -18.95 -19.22
CA GLY A 68 0.59 -19.38 -19.86
C GLY A 68 1.81 -18.50 -19.54
N ASP A 69 1.64 -17.40 -18.82
CA ASP A 69 2.71 -16.50 -18.40
C ASP A 69 3.01 -16.62 -16.90
N VAL A 70 4.21 -16.23 -16.50
CA VAL A 70 4.63 -16.16 -15.10
C VAL A 70 5.03 -14.74 -14.76
N ALA A 71 4.43 -14.20 -13.70
CA ALA A 71 4.81 -12.95 -13.07
C ALA A 71 5.62 -13.27 -11.81
N TYR A 72 6.87 -12.82 -11.76
CA TYR A 72 7.72 -12.92 -10.57
C TYR A 72 7.69 -11.57 -9.86
N GLY A 73 7.66 -11.59 -8.53
CA GLY A 73 7.64 -10.35 -7.76
C GLY A 73 8.32 -10.49 -6.41
N GLY A 74 8.96 -9.42 -6.00
CA GLY A 74 9.57 -9.27 -4.69
C GLY A 74 9.24 -7.91 -4.10
N SER A 75 9.11 -7.84 -2.79
CA SER A 75 8.99 -6.58 -2.07
C SER A 75 9.78 -6.63 -0.78
N LEU A 76 10.48 -5.56 -0.46
CA LEU A 76 11.22 -5.40 0.77
C LEU A 76 10.73 -4.12 1.45
N GLU A 77 10.18 -4.23 2.64
CA GLU A 77 9.68 -3.13 3.45
C GLU A 77 10.42 -3.07 4.79
N ALA A 78 11.10 -1.96 5.04
CA ALA A 78 11.76 -1.64 6.29
C ALA A 78 10.95 -0.58 7.04
N THR A 79 10.45 -0.93 8.22
CA THR A 79 9.77 -0.05 9.16
C THR A 79 10.65 0.21 10.37
N LEU A 80 10.90 1.48 10.68
CA LEU A 80 11.51 1.94 11.91
C LEU A 80 10.47 2.63 12.80
N ARG A 81 10.39 2.19 14.05
CA ARG A 81 9.55 2.67 15.14
C ARG A 81 10.44 3.10 16.31
N ASP A 82 9.98 4.08 17.08
CA ASP A 82 10.72 4.55 18.25
C ASP A 82 10.58 3.62 19.48
N LYS A 83 11.53 3.69 20.43
CA LYS A 83 11.69 2.76 21.59
C LYS A 83 10.44 2.68 22.45
N ASP A 84 9.77 3.81 22.61
CA ASP A 84 8.75 3.99 23.64
C ASP A 84 7.35 3.85 23.08
N TYR A 85 7.10 2.90 22.16
CA TYR A 85 5.74 2.61 21.71
C TYR A 85 4.90 2.10 22.91
N PRO A 86 3.77 2.74 23.28
CA PRO A 86 2.92 3.64 22.47
C PRO A 86 3.11 5.17 22.61
N LEU A 87 4.06 5.64 23.41
CA LEU A 87 4.40 7.06 23.61
C LEU A 87 5.17 7.67 22.43
N GLY A 88 6.11 6.93 21.85
CA GLY A 88 6.84 7.30 20.63
C GLY A 88 6.00 7.01 19.39
N ARG A 89 5.18 7.97 18.95
CA ARG A 89 4.30 7.83 17.77
C ARG A 89 5.03 8.04 16.43
N PHE A 90 6.36 8.16 16.43
CA PHE A 90 7.15 8.28 15.20
C PHE A 90 7.29 6.92 14.51
N LEU A 91 6.85 6.85 13.26
CA LEU A 91 6.94 5.64 12.43
C LEU A 91 7.39 6.03 11.03
N SER A 92 8.57 5.56 10.65
CA SER A 92 9.08 5.69 9.28
C SER A 92 9.08 4.32 8.64
N THR A 93 8.54 4.20 7.44
CA THR A 93 8.49 2.96 6.66
C THR A 93 8.98 3.28 5.27
N ILE A 94 9.85 2.43 4.75
CA ILE A 94 10.37 2.53 3.40
C ILE A 94 10.27 1.13 2.81
N GLY A 95 9.61 1.00 1.67
CA GLY A 95 9.44 -0.27 1.00
C GLY A 95 9.70 -0.16 -0.48
N LEU A 96 10.42 -1.13 -1.02
CA LEU A 96 10.69 -1.30 -2.42
C LEU A 96 9.95 -2.54 -2.89
N SER A 97 9.44 -2.49 -4.11
CA SER A 97 8.75 -3.60 -4.76
C SER A 97 9.23 -3.68 -6.19
N VAL A 98 9.49 -4.88 -6.66
CA VAL A 98 9.87 -5.18 -8.03
C VAL A 98 9.00 -6.33 -8.49
N MET A 99 8.40 -6.20 -9.66
CA MET A 99 7.60 -7.25 -10.27
C MET A 99 7.92 -7.29 -11.74
N ASP A 100 8.30 -8.45 -12.23
CA ASP A 100 8.54 -8.71 -13.65
C ASP A 100 7.40 -9.59 -14.16
N TRP A 101 6.70 -9.11 -15.19
CA TRP A 101 5.69 -9.89 -15.87
C TRP A 101 5.87 -9.75 -17.38
N HIS A 102 6.25 -10.85 -18.04
CA HIS A 102 6.42 -10.90 -19.50
C HIS A 102 7.28 -9.73 -20.06
N GLY A 103 8.34 -9.33 -19.36
CA GLY A 103 9.23 -8.23 -19.77
C GLY A 103 8.75 -6.82 -19.39
N ASP A 104 7.59 -6.69 -18.75
CA ASP A 104 7.09 -5.45 -18.16
C ASP A 104 7.49 -5.35 -16.68
N LEU A 105 8.67 -4.78 -16.43
CA LEU A 105 9.22 -4.57 -15.10
C LEU A 105 8.52 -3.41 -14.37
N ALA A 106 7.67 -3.75 -13.41
CA ALA A 106 7.10 -2.82 -12.45
C ALA A 106 8.03 -2.65 -11.25
N LEU A 107 8.66 -1.48 -11.13
CA LEU A 107 9.40 -1.08 -9.95
C LEU A 107 8.57 -0.07 -9.15
N GLY A 108 8.25 -0.40 -7.90
CA GLY A 108 7.53 0.46 -6.97
C GLY A 108 8.39 0.83 -5.77
N TRP A 109 8.37 2.09 -5.38
CA TRP A 109 8.94 2.58 -4.13
C TRP A 109 7.84 3.21 -3.28
N ASN A 110 7.74 2.80 -2.03
CA ASN A 110 6.88 3.38 -1.03
C ASN A 110 7.74 3.93 0.11
N ALA A 111 7.39 5.10 0.60
CA ALA A 111 7.96 5.71 1.77
C ALA A 111 6.82 6.35 2.56
N GLN A 112 6.76 6.11 3.86
CA GLN A 112 5.75 6.63 4.74
C GLN A 112 6.43 7.13 6.01
N SER A 113 6.26 8.41 6.32
CA SER A 113 6.73 9.02 7.55
C SER A 113 5.55 9.51 8.36
N GLN A 114 5.43 9.02 9.60
CA GLN A 114 4.44 9.46 10.55
C GLN A 114 5.17 10.17 11.68
N ILE A 115 4.86 11.45 11.85
CA ILE A 115 5.48 12.33 12.83
C ILE A 115 4.37 12.93 13.71
N PRO A 116 4.28 12.57 14.99
CA PRO A 116 3.43 13.29 15.93
C PRO A 116 4.01 14.69 16.16
N ILE A 117 3.20 15.72 15.98
CA ILE A 117 3.57 17.11 16.31
C ILE A 117 2.76 17.49 17.55
N GLY A 118 3.38 17.41 18.74
CA GLY A 118 2.73 17.76 20.01
C GLY A 118 1.77 16.69 20.55
N ARG A 119 0.77 17.11 21.36
CA ARG A 119 -0.15 16.20 22.08
C ARG A 119 -1.34 15.73 21.24
N SER A 120 -1.82 16.56 20.31
CA SER A 120 -3.09 16.37 19.57
C SER A 120 -2.97 16.27 18.06
N THR A 121 -1.79 16.49 17.46
CA THR A 121 -1.60 16.53 16.00
C THR A 121 -0.66 15.42 15.53
N ASN A 122 -1.08 14.69 14.50
CA ASN A 122 -0.29 13.66 13.82
C ASN A 122 -0.16 14.01 12.34
N LEU A 123 1.07 14.19 11.87
CA LEU A 123 1.40 14.34 10.45
C LEU A 123 1.78 12.97 9.89
N ILE A 124 1.21 12.60 8.76
CA ILE A 124 1.52 11.37 8.03
C ILE A 124 1.83 11.76 6.59
N GLY A 125 3.10 11.76 6.22
CA GLY A 125 3.54 11.81 4.82
C GLY A 125 3.61 10.40 4.25
N ARG A 126 3.04 10.19 3.08
CA ARG A 126 3.16 8.97 2.27
C ARG A 126 3.59 9.38 0.88
N PHE A 127 4.51 8.61 0.34
CA PHE A 127 5.10 8.78 -0.96
C PHE A 127 5.12 7.40 -1.59
N ASN A 128 4.42 7.23 -2.69
CA ASN A 128 4.42 6.01 -3.47
C ASN A 128 4.78 6.40 -4.90
N LEU A 129 5.83 5.83 -5.43
CA LEU A 129 6.20 5.92 -6.83
C LEU A 129 6.14 4.54 -7.44
N ASN A 130 5.68 4.47 -8.67
CA ASN A 130 5.71 3.26 -9.45
C ASN A 130 6.14 3.59 -10.87
N ASN A 131 6.98 2.75 -11.46
CA ASN A 131 7.49 2.86 -12.82
C ASN A 131 6.37 2.85 -13.88
N LYS A 132 5.18 2.37 -13.52
CA LYS A 132 3.97 2.41 -14.36
C LYS A 132 3.26 3.78 -14.37
N GLY A 133 3.97 4.87 -14.08
CA GLY A 133 3.44 6.24 -14.14
C GLY A 133 2.41 6.61 -13.06
N SER A 134 2.25 5.79 -12.03
CA SER A 134 1.32 6.02 -10.91
C SER A 134 2.09 6.46 -9.67
N GLY A 135 2.51 7.73 -9.66
CA GLY A 135 3.05 8.38 -8.47
C GLY A 135 1.92 8.94 -7.61
N GLN A 136 1.84 8.53 -6.35
CA GLN A 136 0.92 9.08 -5.36
C GLN A 136 1.71 9.68 -4.19
N VAL A 137 1.50 10.97 -3.95
CA VAL A 137 1.94 11.65 -2.73
C VAL A 137 0.70 11.96 -1.90
N SER A 138 0.69 11.54 -0.64
CA SER A 138 -0.40 11.81 0.28
C SER A 138 0.16 12.36 1.58
N VAL A 139 -0.31 13.54 1.96
CA VAL A 139 -0.03 14.13 3.26
C VAL A 139 -1.34 14.14 4.03
N ARG A 140 -1.36 13.46 5.18
CA ARG A 140 -2.50 13.43 6.09
C ARG A 140 -2.10 14.12 7.38
N LEU A 141 -2.79 15.20 7.69
CA LEU A 141 -2.75 15.86 8.98
C LEU A 141 -4.00 15.44 9.76
N ASN A 142 -3.79 14.86 10.94
CA ASN A 142 -4.87 14.49 11.84
C ASN A 142 -4.66 15.25 13.15
N SER A 143 -5.47 16.27 13.41
CA SER A 143 -5.47 16.98 14.68
C SER A 143 -6.83 16.87 15.34
N SER A 144 -6.83 16.64 16.65
CA SER A 144 -8.03 16.52 17.47
C SER A 144 -8.86 17.82 17.57
N GLU A 145 -8.34 18.96 17.10
CA GLU A 145 -9.02 20.26 17.10
C GLU A 145 -9.47 20.74 15.69
N GLN A 146 -9.30 19.92 14.63
CA GLN A 146 -9.29 20.37 13.22
C GLN A 146 -10.50 20.01 12.34
N LEU A 147 -11.72 19.89 12.89
CA LEU A 147 -12.90 19.94 12.01
C LEU A 147 -13.00 21.31 11.29
N GLN A 148 -12.58 22.38 11.97
CA GLN A 148 -12.63 23.75 11.44
C GLN A 148 -11.54 24.05 10.39
N ILE A 149 -10.32 23.54 10.56
CA ILE A 149 -9.23 23.75 9.57
C ILE A 149 -9.46 22.90 8.31
N ALA A 150 -9.98 21.67 8.46
CA ALA A 150 -10.40 20.85 7.33
C ALA A 150 -11.54 21.52 6.54
N LEU A 151 -12.54 22.09 7.23
CA LEU A 151 -13.63 22.84 6.59
C LEU A 151 -13.10 24.11 5.89
N ALA A 152 -12.22 24.87 6.53
CA ALA A 152 -11.62 26.08 5.97
C ALA A 152 -10.75 25.80 4.72
N ALA A 153 -10.08 24.65 4.67
CA ALA A 153 -9.33 24.22 3.48
C ALA A 153 -10.22 23.62 2.38
N PHE A 154 -11.37 23.05 2.74
CA PHE A 154 -12.33 22.46 1.79
C PHE A 154 -13.13 23.53 1.02
N VAL A 155 -13.46 24.66 1.66
CA VAL A 155 -14.19 25.79 1.05
C VAL A 155 -13.52 26.31 -0.23
N PRO A 156 -12.22 26.68 -0.27
CA PRO A 156 -11.60 27.20 -1.49
C PRO A 156 -11.46 26.14 -2.59
N LEU A 157 -11.33 24.85 -2.24
CA LEU A 157 -11.28 23.75 -3.20
C LEU A 157 -12.62 23.55 -3.91
N VAL A 158 -13.73 23.58 -3.17
CA VAL A 158 -15.09 23.49 -3.74
C VAL A 158 -15.39 24.73 -4.59
N SER A 159 -15.02 25.93 -4.14
CA SER A 159 -15.21 27.16 -4.93
C SER A 159 -14.41 27.15 -6.23
N LYS A 160 -13.19 26.60 -6.24
CA LYS A 160 -12.41 26.43 -7.49
C LYS A 160 -13.04 25.41 -8.43
N LEU A 161 -13.60 24.32 -7.89
CA LEU A 161 -14.28 23.28 -8.68
C LEU A 161 -15.60 23.79 -9.29
N LEU A 162 -16.40 24.54 -8.51
CA LEU A 162 -17.63 25.17 -8.99
C LEU A 162 -17.33 26.26 -10.03
N GLY A 163 -16.31 27.10 -9.80
CA GLY A 163 -15.87 28.09 -10.79
C GLY A 163 -15.41 27.44 -12.10
N TYR A 164 -14.72 26.30 -12.04
CA TYR A 164 -14.31 25.55 -13.23
C TYR A 164 -15.49 24.91 -13.98
N TYR A 165 -16.57 24.58 -13.27
CA TYR A 165 -17.80 24.08 -13.86
C TYR A 165 -18.59 25.21 -14.55
N GLN A 166 -18.61 26.39 -13.92
CA GLN A 166 -19.36 27.56 -14.39
C GLN A 166 -18.70 28.27 -15.58
N ASP A 167 -17.37 28.23 -15.69
CA ASP A 167 -16.61 28.67 -16.87
C ASP A 167 -16.89 27.77 -18.09
N ARG A 168 -17.22 26.50 -17.85
CA ARG A 168 -17.53 25.51 -18.89
C ARG A 168 -18.95 25.66 -19.47
N ASP A 169 -19.90 26.15 -18.68
CA ASP A 169 -21.28 26.43 -19.11
C ASP A 169 -21.43 27.81 -19.80
N SER A 170 -20.43 28.70 -19.69
CA SER A 170 -20.45 30.03 -20.31
C SER A 170 -19.80 30.08 -21.72
N ALA A 171 -19.34 28.94 -22.23
CA ALA A 171 -18.66 28.80 -23.51
C ALA A 171 -19.52 28.17 -24.63
N TYR A 172 -20.85 28.12 -24.45
CA TYR A 172 -21.83 27.72 -25.46
C TYR A 172 -22.89 28.79 -25.68
#